data_AF-A0A2E3MYV4-F1
#
_entry.id   AF-A0A2E3MYV4-F1
#
_cell.length_a   1.000
_cell.length_b   1.000
_cell.length_c   1.000
_cell.angle_alpha   90.00
_cell.angle_beta   90.00
_cell.angle_gamma   90.00
#
_symmetry.space_group_name_H-M   'P 1'
#
loop_
_entity.id
_entity.type
_entity.pdbx_description
1 polymer ?
#
loop_
_entity_poly.entity_id
_entity_poly.type
_entity_poly.pdbx_seq_one_letter_code
_entity_poly.pdbx_strand_id
1 'polypeptide(L)'
;MDTVFRVLGYAIYTGLGVIALWGIYCIVQVWRRVAQKQYKTEGEQDEFLDAVEDPLLQGQFDAAVELCMDKQQAMPQLAKLALVNRKVGYQRVRQLVLDRFQRDVLADLEYRLSWVNTVVKSAP
;
A
#
# COMPACT_ATOMS: atom_id res chain seq x y z
N MET A 1 43.89 16.72 22.80
CA MET A 1 43.01 16.92 21.63
C MET A 1 42.33 15.62 21.21
N ASP A 2 42.98 14.46 21.36
CA ASP A 2 42.47 13.15 20.92
C ASP A 2 41.15 12.69 21.57
N THR A 3 40.90 13.07 22.82
CA THR A 3 39.66 12.70 23.53
C THR A 3 38.43 13.33 22.88
N VAL A 4 38.53 14.59 22.45
CA VAL A 4 37.43 15.30 21.78
C VAL A 4 37.17 14.65 20.42
N PHE A 5 38.21 14.33 19.65
CA PHE A 5 38.09 13.62 18.37
C PHE A 5 37.48 12.22 18.53
N ARG A 6 37.82 11.48 19.57
CA ARG A 6 37.21 10.16 19.86
C ARG A 6 35.73 10.26 20.20
N VAL A 7 35.35 11.19 21.07
CA VAL A 7 33.94 11.38 21.46
C VAL A 7 33.12 11.83 20.25
N LEU A 8 33.66 12.73 19.42
CA LEU A 8 33.02 13.13 18.17
C LEU A 8 32.85 11.94 17.22
N GLY A 9 33.89 11.12 17.07
CA GLY A 9 33.85 9.93 16.23
C GLY A 9 32.78 8.94 16.68
N TYR A 10 32.73 8.60 17.97
CA TYR A 10 31.69 7.71 18.51
C TYR A 10 30.28 8.27 18.30
N ALA A 11 30.07 9.59 18.46
CA ALA A 11 28.78 10.23 18.21
C ALA A 11 28.36 10.17 16.74
N ILE A 12 29.29 10.31 15.80
CA ILE A 12 29.02 10.20 14.37
C ILE A 12 28.67 8.77 13.99
N TYR A 13 29.46 7.78 14.45
CA TYR A 13 29.21 6.37 14.14
C TYR A 13 27.90 5.85 14.77
N THR A 14 27.56 6.28 15.99
CA THR A 14 26.26 5.94 16.58
C THR A 14 25.11 6.62 15.85
N GLY A 15 25.27 7.89 15.45
CA GLY A 15 24.30 8.58 14.59
C GLY A 15 24.06 7.84 13.27
N LEU A 16 25.13 7.41 12.60
CA LEU A 16 25.05 6.61 11.38
C LEU A 16 24.33 5.27 11.62
N GLY A 17 24.64 4.59 12.72
CA GLY A 17 24.02 3.32 13.08
C GLY A 17 22.51 3.46 13.29
N VAL A 18 22.07 4.52 13.97
CA VAL A 18 20.64 4.81 14.18
C VAL A 18 19.93 5.10 12.86
N ILE A 19 20.54 5.90 11.98
CA ILE A 19 20.00 6.20 10.64
C ILE A 19 19.87 4.93 9.80
N ALA A 20 20.88 4.06 9.83
CA ALA A 20 20.86 2.78 9.11
C ALA A 20 19.74 1.85 9.61
N LEU A 21 19.58 1.70 10.93
CA LEU A 21 18.49 0.92 11.53
C LEU A 21 17.11 1.49 11.17
N TRP A 22 16.98 2.81 11.16
CA TRP A 22 15.75 3.49 10.78
C TRP A 22 15.41 3.27 9.29
N GLY A 23 16.40 3.32 8.40
CA GLY A 23 16.22 2.99 6.99
C GLY A 23 15.72 1.56 6.76
N ILE A 24 16.31 0.58 7.45
CA ILE A 24 15.87 -0.82 7.39
C ILE A 24 14.43 -0.96 7.89
N TYR A 25 14.08 -0.28 8.99
CA TYR A 25 12.72 -0.28 9.52
C TYR A 25 11.70 0.25 8.50
N CYS A 26 12.02 1.35 7.81
CA CYS A 26 11.16 1.90 6.76
C CYS A 26 10.93 0.89 5.61
N ILE A 27 11.97 0.19 5.16
CA ILE A 27 11.87 -0.83 4.09
C ILE A 27 10.96 -1.97 4.53
N VAL A 28 11.19 -2.54 5.72
CA VAL A 28 10.39 -3.64 6.26
C VAL A 28 8.92 -3.24 6.42
N GLN A 29 8.66 -2.03 6.90
CA GLN A 29 7.30 -1.51 7.05
C GLN A 29 6.57 -1.38 5.71
N VAL A 30 7.26 -0.91 4.66
CA VAL A 30 6.68 -0.83 3.31
C VAL A 30 6.38 -2.23 2.79
N TRP A 31 7.34 -3.15 2.83
CA TRP A 31 7.15 -4.53 2.37
C TRP A 31 6.01 -5.24 3.07
N ARG A 32 5.93 -5.16 4.41
CA ARG A 32 4.85 -5.80 5.17
C ARG A 32 3.48 -5.25 4.78
N ARG A 33 3.38 -3.95 4.50
CA ARG A 33 2.10 -3.31 4.16
C ARG A 33 1.67 -3.56 2.72
N VAL A 34 2.63 -3.56 1.79
CA VAL A 34 2.39 -4.01 0.40
C VAL A 34 1.92 -5.47 0.42
N ALA A 35 2.61 -6.34 1.17
CA ALA A 35 2.25 -7.75 1.32
C ALA A 35 0.86 -7.98 1.94
N GLN A 36 0.35 -7.05 2.75
CA GLN A 36 -1.00 -7.12 3.31
C GLN A 36 -2.09 -6.69 2.32
N LYS A 37 -1.79 -5.75 1.42
CA LYS A 37 -2.77 -5.18 0.47
C LYS A 37 -2.82 -5.93 -0.86
N GLN A 38 -1.75 -6.62 -1.23
CA GLN A 38 -1.65 -7.43 -2.45
C GLN A 38 -2.14 -8.87 -2.21
N TYR A 39 -2.58 -9.52 -3.29
CA TYR A 39 -2.74 -10.97 -3.30
C TYR A 39 -1.37 -11.64 -3.28
N LYS A 40 -1.26 -12.80 -2.63
CA LYS A 40 0.02 -13.53 -2.56
C LYS A 40 0.37 -14.19 -3.89
N THR A 41 -0.63 -14.50 -4.69
CA THR A 41 -0.46 -15.19 -5.98
C THR A 41 -1.47 -14.64 -6.98
N GLU A 42 -1.07 -14.53 -8.24
CA GLU A 42 -1.97 -14.12 -9.33
C GLU A 42 -3.20 -15.05 -9.42
N GLY A 43 -3.04 -16.36 -9.17
CA GLY A 43 -4.15 -17.31 -9.15
C GLY A 43 -5.23 -17.01 -8.09
N GLU A 44 -4.87 -16.55 -6.89
CA GLU A 44 -5.87 -16.15 -5.87
C GLU A 44 -6.63 -14.88 -6.30
N GLN A 45 -5.97 -14.02 -7.08
CA GLN A 45 -6.60 -12.82 -7.63
C GLN A 45 -7.56 -13.19 -8.77
N ASP A 46 -7.14 -14.08 -9.66
CA ASP A 46 -7.93 -14.54 -10.81
C ASP A 46 -9.19 -15.28 -10.33
N GLU A 47 -9.04 -16.20 -9.38
CA GLU A 47 -10.17 -16.91 -8.75
C GLU A 47 -11.18 -15.95 -8.11
N PHE A 48 -10.71 -14.84 -7.52
CA PHE A 48 -11.59 -13.80 -7.00
C PHE A 48 -12.32 -13.04 -8.12
N LEU A 49 -11.64 -12.74 -9.23
CA LEU A 49 -12.24 -12.05 -10.36
C LEU A 49 -13.31 -12.92 -11.03
N ASP A 50 -13.00 -14.20 -11.27
CA ASP A 50 -13.94 -15.19 -11.79
C ASP A 50 -15.19 -15.30 -10.89
N ALA A 51 -14.97 -15.42 -9.57
CA ALA A 51 -16.07 -15.52 -8.60
C ALA A 51 -16.95 -14.26 -8.54
N VAL A 52 -16.40 -13.08 -8.85
CA VAL A 52 -17.15 -11.83 -8.91
C VAL A 52 -17.81 -11.63 -10.27
N GLU A 53 -17.24 -12.14 -11.36
CA GLU A 53 -17.81 -12.05 -12.70
C GLU A 53 -19.16 -12.79 -12.81
N ASP A 54 -19.25 -14.01 -12.26
CA ASP A 54 -20.47 -14.82 -12.26
C ASP A 54 -21.73 -14.07 -11.77
N PRO A 55 -21.76 -13.48 -10.56
CA PRO A 55 -22.91 -12.70 -10.08
C PRO A 55 -23.09 -11.40 -10.86
N LEU A 56 -22.04 -10.81 -11.44
CA LEU A 56 -22.17 -9.60 -12.26
C LEU A 56 -22.88 -9.87 -13.58
N LEU A 57 -22.57 -10.98 -14.25
CA LEU A 57 -23.24 -11.43 -15.47
C LEU A 57 -24.72 -11.74 -15.23
N GLN A 58 -25.04 -12.27 -14.06
CA GLN A 58 -26.42 -12.56 -13.64
C GLN A 58 -27.17 -11.33 -13.12
N GLY A 59 -26.53 -10.15 -13.06
CA GLY A 59 -27.12 -8.92 -12.54
C GLY A 59 -27.32 -8.91 -11.01
N GLN A 60 -26.73 -9.86 -10.30
CA GLN A 60 -26.80 -10.02 -8.84
C GLN A 60 -25.71 -9.19 -8.15
N PHE A 61 -25.79 -7.88 -8.30
CA PHE A 61 -24.75 -6.98 -7.81
C PHE A 61 -24.60 -6.96 -6.28
N ASP A 62 -25.67 -7.26 -5.53
CA ASP A 62 -25.60 -7.31 -4.07
C ASP A 62 -24.79 -8.52 -3.59
N ALA A 63 -24.93 -9.67 -4.28
CA ALA A 63 -24.10 -10.85 -4.05
C ALA A 63 -22.62 -10.58 -4.40
N ALA A 64 -22.36 -9.86 -5.49
CA ALA A 64 -20.99 -9.44 -5.85
C ALA A 64 -20.35 -8.51 -4.79
N VAL A 65 -21.15 -7.65 -4.16
CA VAL A 65 -20.70 -6.78 -3.05
C VAL A 65 -20.38 -7.61 -1.80
N GLU A 66 -21.16 -8.64 -1.51
CA GLU A 66 -20.96 -9.55 -0.38
C GLU A 66 -19.64 -10.31 -0.49
N LEU A 67 -19.31 -10.83 -1.68
CA LEU A 67 -18.00 -11.46 -1.98
C LEU A 67 -16.81 -10.53 -1.72
N CYS A 68 -17.01 -9.22 -1.83
CA CYS A 68 -15.99 -8.22 -1.58
C CYS A 68 -15.88 -7.76 -0.11
N MET A 69 -16.84 -8.11 0.76
CA MET A 69 -16.90 -7.57 2.13
C MET A 69 -15.84 -8.15 3.07
N ASP A 70 -15.49 -9.43 2.92
CA ASP A 70 -14.60 -10.14 3.85
C ASP A 70 -13.12 -10.01 3.51
N LYS A 71 -12.77 -9.31 2.43
CA LYS A 71 -11.41 -9.24 1.90
C LYS A 71 -10.75 -7.89 2.22
N GLN A 72 -9.56 -7.94 2.83
CA GLN A 72 -8.77 -6.75 3.17
C GLN A 72 -7.85 -6.27 2.03
N GLN A 73 -7.75 -7.04 0.95
CA GLN A 73 -6.97 -6.70 -0.23
C GLN A 73 -7.52 -5.45 -0.93
N ALA A 74 -6.66 -4.73 -1.65
CA ALA A 74 -7.06 -3.49 -2.33
C ALA A 74 -8.08 -3.72 -3.46
N MET A 75 -7.92 -4.82 -4.22
CA MET A 75 -8.78 -5.09 -5.39
C MET A 75 -10.26 -5.30 -5.02
N PRO A 76 -10.63 -6.14 -4.02
CA PRO A 76 -12.02 -6.26 -3.54
C PRO A 76 -12.60 -4.97 -2.99
N GLN A 77 -11.80 -4.16 -2.29
CA GLN A 77 -12.27 -2.89 -1.75
C GLN A 77 -12.62 -1.89 -2.86
N LEU A 78 -11.81 -1.85 -3.92
CA LEU A 78 -12.08 -1.02 -5.10
C LEU A 78 -13.28 -1.57 -5.90
N ALA A 79 -13.39 -2.89 -6.05
CA ALA A 79 -14.54 -3.54 -6.68
C ALA A 79 -15.85 -3.22 -5.93
N LYS A 80 -15.88 -3.41 -4.60
CA LYS A 80 -17.01 -3.03 -3.74
C LYS A 80 -17.40 -1.57 -3.93
N LEU A 81 -16.42 -0.67 -3.90
CA LEU A 81 -16.66 0.76 -4.08
C LEU A 81 -17.28 1.07 -5.44
N ALA A 82 -16.84 0.39 -6.50
CA ALA A 82 -17.41 0.51 -7.82
C ALA A 82 -18.86 -0.01 -7.88
N LEU A 83 -19.12 -1.17 -7.28
CA LEU A 83 -20.43 -1.83 -7.28
C LEU A 83 -21.49 -1.04 -6.49
N VAL A 84 -21.12 -0.51 -5.32
CA VAL A 84 -21.99 0.32 -4.49
C VAL A 84 -22.35 1.62 -5.21
N ASN A 85 -21.41 2.21 -5.94
CA ASN A 85 -21.61 3.49 -6.64
C ASN A 85 -22.04 3.33 -8.11
N ARG A 86 -22.42 2.12 -8.55
CA ARG A 86 -22.74 1.84 -9.97
C ARG A 86 -23.80 2.75 -10.58
N LYS A 87 -24.73 3.25 -9.77
CA LYS A 87 -25.86 4.08 -10.18
C LYS A 87 -25.45 5.48 -10.69
N VAL A 88 -24.22 5.91 -10.43
CA VAL A 88 -23.71 7.24 -10.80
C VAL A 88 -23.11 7.24 -12.23
N GLY A 89 -23.06 6.08 -12.89
CA GLY A 89 -22.53 5.92 -14.25
C GLY A 89 -21.05 5.60 -14.30
N TYR A 90 -20.62 4.90 -15.36
CA TYR A 90 -19.28 4.32 -15.50
C TYR A 90 -18.14 5.33 -15.34
N GLN A 91 -18.25 6.50 -15.99
CA GLN A 91 -17.20 7.53 -15.95
C GLN A 91 -16.96 8.06 -14.54
N ARG A 92 -18.03 8.28 -13.77
CA ARG A 92 -17.92 8.79 -12.40
C ARG A 92 -17.40 7.73 -11.45
N VAL A 93 -17.84 6.48 -11.62
CA VAL A 93 -17.35 5.32 -10.85
C VAL A 93 -15.86 5.10 -11.11
N ARG A 94 -15.43 5.14 -12.37
CA ARG A 94 -14.01 5.01 -12.74
C ARG A 94 -13.15 6.09 -12.09
N GLN A 95 -13.59 7.36 -12.13
CA GLN A 95 -12.89 8.44 -11.43
C GLN A 95 -12.80 8.18 -9.93
N LEU A 96 -13.91 7.76 -9.29
CA LEU A 96 -13.95 7.51 -7.86
C LEU A 96 -13.01 6.36 -7.44
N VAL A 97 -12.99 5.27 -8.22
CA VAL A 97 -12.07 4.15 -8.02
C VAL A 97 -10.61 4.59 -8.18
N LEU A 98 -10.30 5.38 -9.21
CA LEU A 98 -8.96 5.91 -9.43
C LEU A 98 -8.52 6.83 -8.29
N ASP A 99 -9.36 7.78 -7.89
CA ASP A 99 -9.08 8.69 -6.78
C ASP A 99 -8.85 7.92 -5.47
N ARG A 100 -9.63 6.86 -5.22
CA ARG A 100 -9.45 5.99 -4.05
C ARG A 100 -8.13 5.23 -4.10
N PHE A 101 -7.79 4.65 -5.24
CA PHE A 101 -6.51 3.96 -5.44
C PHE A 101 -5.33 4.91 -5.23
N GLN A 102 -5.38 6.12 -5.79
CA GLN A 102 -4.34 7.13 -5.58
C GLN A 102 -4.19 7.50 -4.10
N ARG A 103 -5.30 7.74 -3.39
CA ARG A 103 -5.25 8.14 -1.97
C ARG A 103 -4.82 7.01 -1.03
N ASP A 104 -5.29 5.79 -1.27
CA ASP A 104 -5.08 4.69 -0.32
C ASP A 104 -3.87 3.83 -0.63
N VAL A 105 -3.46 3.77 -1.90
CA VAL A 105 -2.34 2.96 -2.36
C VAL A 105 -1.16 3.87 -2.68
N LEU A 106 -1.29 4.82 -3.60
CA LEU A 106 -0.15 5.64 -4.03
C LEU A 106 0.33 6.59 -2.94
N ALA A 107 -0.55 7.38 -2.33
CA ALA A 107 -0.16 8.37 -1.34
C ALA A 107 0.49 7.73 -0.10
N ASP A 108 0.04 6.54 0.29
CA ASP A 108 0.64 5.78 1.40
C ASP A 108 2.04 5.27 1.05
N LEU A 109 2.27 4.85 -0.20
CA LEU A 109 3.58 4.43 -0.69
C LEU A 109 4.52 5.63 -0.84
N GLU A 110 4.06 6.73 -1.43
CA GLU A 110 4.81 7.97 -1.62
C GLU A 110 5.26 8.59 -0.30
N TYR A 111 4.36 8.66 0.69
CA TYR A 111 4.70 9.17 2.02
C TYR A 111 5.84 8.37 2.65
N ARG A 112 5.85 7.05 2.50
CA ARG A 112 6.89 6.18 3.07
C ARG A 112 8.19 6.23 2.25
N LEU A 113 8.09 6.30 0.92
CA LEU A 113 9.24 6.49 0.04
C LEU A 113 9.95 7.84 0.30
N SER A 114 9.19 8.88 0.65
CA SER A 114 9.73 10.17 1.08
C SER A 114 10.68 10.00 2.27
N TRP A 115 10.27 9.27 3.31
CA TRP A 115 11.12 8.99 4.47
C TRP A 115 12.36 8.17 4.12
N VAL A 116 12.24 7.17 3.24
CA VAL A 116 13.40 6.41 2.75
C VAL A 116 14.39 7.34 2.03
N ASN A 117 13.89 8.21 1.16
CA ASN A 117 14.72 9.18 0.43
C ASN A 117 15.41 10.16 1.38
N THR A 118 14.71 10.67 2.39
CA THR A 118 15.30 11.53 3.42
C THR A 118 16.42 10.81 4.15
N VAL A 119 16.22 9.56 4.55
CA VAL A 119 17.22 8.75 5.27
C VAL A 119 18.45 8.51 4.41
N VAL A 120 18.27 8.10 3.15
CA VAL A 120 19.35 7.87 2.19
C VAL A 120 20.13 9.16 1.89
N LYS A 121 19.45 10.30 1.74
CA LYS A 121 20.08 11.60 1.50
C LYS A 121 20.73 12.22 2.74
N SER A 122 20.28 11.84 3.94
CA SER A 122 20.82 12.30 5.22
C SER A 122 22.03 11.50 5.70
N ALA A 123 22.30 10.35 5.08
CA ALA A 123 23.54 9.63 5.28
C ALA A 123 24.69 10.45 4.63
N PRO A 124 25.68 10.91 5.40
CA PRO A 124 26.80 11.69 4.88
C PRO A 124 27.75 10.87 4.01
#